data_AF-A0A3B0AHE1-F1
#
_entry.id   AF-A0A3B0AHE1-F1
#
_cell.length_a   1.000
_cell.length_b   1.000
_cell.length_c   1.000
_cell.angle_alpha   90.00
_cell.angle_beta   90.00
_cell.angle_gamma   90.00
#
_symmetry.space_group_name_H-M   'P 1'
#
loop_
_entity.id
_entity.type
_entity.pdbx_description
1 polymer ?
#
loop_
_entity_poly.entity_id
_entity_poly.type
_entity_poly.pdbx_seq_one_letter_code
_entity_poly.pdbx_strand_id
1 'polypeptide(L)' 'MVLVPGGSLMTRTPEEGRALALTLARHTIHNIQPDLDILKGGRPNYASTPDSLIDAARVVAIEFQTIAAANGYWRG' A
#
# COMPACT_ATOMS: atom_id res chain seq x y z
N MET A 1 9.31 5.79 -10.86
CA MET A 1 8.04 5.32 -10.23
C MET A 1 7.34 6.52 -9.62
N VAL A 2 6.02 6.64 -9.76
CA VAL A 2 5.26 7.77 -9.18
C VAL A 2 4.72 7.36 -7.81
N LEU A 3 4.86 8.22 -6.80
CA LEU A 3 4.42 7.90 -5.43
C LEU A 3 2.90 7.84 -5.30
N VAL A 4 2.17 8.75 -5.97
CA VAL A 4 0.70 8.78 -6.01
C VAL A 4 0.22 8.61 -7.46
N PRO A 5 -0.20 7.42 -7.89
CA PRO A 5 -0.67 7.17 -9.25
C PRO A 5 -1.80 8.13 -9.65
N GLY A 6 -1.67 8.77 -10.81
CA GLY A 6 -2.67 9.74 -11.30
C GLY A 6 -2.82 11.01 -10.45
N GLY A 7 -1.98 11.22 -9.43
CA GLY A 7 -2.04 12.40 -8.55
C GLY A 7 -3.33 12.50 -7.74
N SER A 8 -4.05 11.38 -7.54
CA SER A 8 -5.37 11.37 -6.91
C SER A 8 -5.50 10.23 -5.91
N LEU A 9 -6.27 10.47 -4.84
CA LEU A 9 -6.71 9.44 -3.90
C LEU A 9 -8.14 8.97 -4.20
N MET A 10 -8.80 9.54 -5.21
CA MET A 10 -10.18 9.21 -5.55
C MET A 10 -10.27 7.84 -6.24
N THR A 11 -11.15 6.98 -5.74
CA THR A 11 -11.44 5.64 -6.29
C THR A 11 -12.94 5.40 -6.32
N ARG A 12 -13.42 4.62 -7.29
CA ARG A 12 -14.87 4.42 -7.48
C ARG A 12 -15.48 3.48 -6.45
N THR A 13 -14.70 2.55 -5.92
CA THR A 13 -15.16 1.53 -4.98
C THR A 13 -14.18 1.35 -3.81
N PRO A 14 -14.64 0.75 -2.69
CA PRO A 14 -13.75 0.36 -1.59
C PRO A 14 -12.63 -0.60 -2.03
N GLU A 15 -12.91 -1.52 -2.94
CA GLU A 15 -11.92 -2.47 -3.46
C GLU A 15 -10.81 -1.75 -4.23
N GLU A 16 -11.18 -0.82 -5.12
CA GLU A 16 -10.21 0.04 -5.80
C GLU A 16 -9.40 0.89 -4.81
N GLY A 17 -10.05 1.37 -3.74
CA GLY A 17 -9.38 2.09 -2.65
C GLY A 17 -8.35 1.21 -1.93
N ARG A 18 -8.67 -0.06 -1.70
CA ARG A 18 -7.76 -1.03 -1.08
C ARG A 18 -6.59 -1.38 -1.99
N ALA A 19 -6.84 -1.51 -3.30
CA ALA A 19 -5.80 -1.71 -4.31
C ALA A 19 -4.86 -0.50 -4.40
N LEU A 20 -5.40 0.72 -4.30
CA LEU A 20 -4.60 1.95 -4.24
C LEU A 20 -3.74 1.97 -2.97
N ALA A 21 -4.30 1.65 -1.80
CA ALA A 21 -3.55 1.57 -0.54
C ALA A 21 -2.34 0.61 -0.62
N LEU A 22 -2.53 -0.58 -1.19
CA LEU A 22 -1.45 -1.55 -1.45
C LEU A 22 -0.38 -0.97 -2.38
N THR A 23 -0.80 -0.21 -3.39
CA THR A 23 0.09 0.39 -4.37
C THR A 23 0.95 1.49 -3.74
N LEU A 24 0.35 2.39 -2.96
CA LEU A 24 1.08 3.44 -2.22
C LEU A 24 2.10 2.81 -1.26
N ALA A 25 1.69 1.83 -0.46
CA ALA A 25 2.59 1.13 0.46
C ALA A 25 3.78 0.50 -0.28
N ARG A 26 3.55 -0.19 -1.39
CA ARG A 26 4.63 -0.78 -2.21
C ARG A 26 5.54 0.27 -2.84
N HIS A 27 4.97 1.40 -3.30
CA HIS A 27 5.75 2.48 -3.88
C HIS A 27 6.65 3.14 -2.84
N THR A 28 6.18 3.35 -1.61
CA THR A 28 7.03 3.84 -0.52
C THR A 28 8.23 2.92 -0.29
N ILE A 29 8.03 1.60 -0.26
CA ILE A 29 9.13 0.63 -0.10
C ILE A 29 10.11 0.68 -1.27
N HIS A 30 9.64 0.69 -2.51
CA HIS A 30 10.51 0.78 -3.70
C HIS A 30 11.26 2.11 -3.79
N ASN A 31 10.70 3.20 -3.22
CA ASN A 31 11.37 4.49 -3.19
C ASN A 31 12.47 4.53 -2.12
N ILE A 32 12.28 3.86 -0.98
CA ILE A 32 13.29 3.72 0.06
C ILE A 32 14.43 2.80 -0.40
N GLN A 33 14.08 1.69 -1.05
CA GLN A 33 15.03 0.70 -1.57
C GLN A 33 14.76 0.45 -3.06
N PRO A 34 15.51 1.10 -3.98
CA PRO A 34 15.29 0.97 -5.42
C PRO A 34 15.90 -0.32 -6.03
N ASP A 35 16.78 -1.01 -5.31
CA ASP A 35 17.41 -2.25 -5.79
C ASP A 35 16.44 -3.44 -5.68
N LEU A 36 16.02 -3.96 -6.83
CA LEU A 36 15.08 -5.06 -6.91
C LEU A 36 15.64 -6.37 -6.36
N ASP A 37 16.95 -6.60 -6.43
CA ASP A 37 17.55 -7.83 -5.93
C ASP A 37 17.66 -7.80 -4.41
N ILE A 38 17.90 -6.63 -3.82
CA ILE A 38 17.75 -6.43 -2.36
C ILE A 38 16.30 -6.68 -1.93
N LEU A 39 15.30 -6.13 -2.64
CA LEU A 39 13.89 -6.35 -2.31
C LEU A 39 13.48 -7.83 -2.41
N LYS A 40 13.91 -8.52 -3.48
CA LYS A 40 13.67 -9.96 -3.64
C LYS A 40 14.34 -10.77 -2.53
N GLY A 41 15.59 -10.43 -2.20
CA GLY A 41 16.34 -11.08 -1.12
C GLY A 41 15.71 -10.89 0.26
N GLY A 42 15.05 -9.75 0.51
CA GLY A 42 14.34 -9.49 1.75
C GLY A 42 12.98 -10.19 1.87
N ARG A 43 12.33 -10.55 0.76
CA ARG A 43 10.96 -11.11 0.75
C ARG A 43 10.77 -12.37 1.60
N PRO A 44 11.67 -13.37 1.55
CA PRO A 44 11.55 -14.55 2.41
C PRO A 44 11.55 -14.24 3.91
N ASN A 45 12.16 -13.13 4.34
CA ASN A 45 12.29 -12.77 5.75
C ASN A 45 11.00 -12.23 6.37
N TYR A 46 10.08 -11.71 5.56
CA TYR A 46 8.82 -11.13 6.06
C TYR A 46 7.59 -11.85 5.54
N ALA A 47 7.67 -12.56 4.41
CA ALA A 47 6.50 -13.20 3.79
C ALA A 47 6.04 -14.48 4.52
N SER A 48 6.86 -15.04 5.41
CA SER A 48 6.55 -16.24 6.21
C SER A 48 6.47 -15.97 7.71
N THR A 49 6.69 -14.73 8.14
CA THR A 49 6.70 -14.33 9.55
C THR A 49 5.36 -13.69 9.91
N PRO A 50 4.56 -14.27 10.83
CA PRO A 50 3.24 -13.76 11.17
C PRO A 50 3.22 -12.28 11.59
N ASP A 51 4.14 -11.87 12.46
CA ASP A 51 4.22 -10.48 12.92
C ASP A 51 4.51 -9.52 11.77
N SER A 52 5.44 -9.88 10.88
CA SER A 52 5.75 -9.08 9.70
C SER A 52 4.58 -8.98 8.72
N LEU A 53 3.77 -10.04 8.58
CA LEU A 53 2.55 -10.02 7.77
C LEU A 53 1.48 -9.11 8.41
N ILE A 54 1.34 -9.12 9.73
CA ILE A 54 0.45 -8.22 10.48
C ILE A 54 0.90 -6.76 10.31
N ASP A 55 2.20 -6.50 10.39
CA ASP A 55 2.75 -5.15 10.21
C ASP A 55 2.58 -4.64 8.77
N ALA A 56 2.81 -5.49 7.76
CA ALA A 56 2.50 -5.15 6.37
C ALA A 56 1.00 -4.82 6.20
N ALA A 57 0.11 -5.60 6.81
CA ALA A 57 -1.33 -5.33 6.78
C ALA A 57 -1.70 -4.02 7.47
N ARG A 58 -1.01 -3.66 8.58
CA ARG A 58 -1.19 -2.41 9.31
C ARG A 58 -0.85 -1.20 8.44
N VAL A 59 0.27 -1.23 7.71
CA VAL A 59 0.64 -0.15 6.79
C VAL A 59 -0.47 0.09 5.76
N VAL A 60 -0.96 -0.99 5.14
CA VAL A 60 -2.06 -0.88 4.15
C VAL A 60 -3.36 -0.39 4.81
N ALA A 61 -3.63 -0.75 6.07
CA ALA A 61 -4.79 -0.25 6.81
C ALA A 61 -4.72 1.27 7.04
N ILE A 62 -3.53 1.81 7.37
CA ILE A 62 -3.32 3.25 7.56
C ILE A 62 -3.49 4.01 6.24
N GLU A 63 -2.93 3.51 5.15
CA GLU A 63 -3.13 4.08 3.81
C GLU A 63 -4.61 4.06 3.42
N PHE A 64 -5.28 2.92 3.61
CA PHE A 64 -6.68 2.76 3.28
C PHE A 64 -7.59 3.66 4.12
N GLN A 65 -7.27 3.92 5.39
CA GLN A 65 -8.00 4.88 6.21
C GLN A 65 -7.98 6.28 5.59
N THR A 66 -6.82 6.72 5.11
CA THR A 66 -6.67 8.03 4.44
C THR A 66 -7.43 8.08 3.13
N ILE A 67 -7.32 7.03 2.30
CA ILE A 67 -8.04 6.92 1.02
C ILE A 67 -9.55 6.88 1.25
N ALA A 68 -10.03 6.11 2.23
CA ALA A 68 -11.46 6.02 2.55
C ALA A 68 -12.01 7.38 2.98
N ALA A 69 -11.27 8.13 3.79
CA ALA A 69 -11.65 9.49 4.18
C ALA A 69 -11.72 10.43 2.96
N ALA A 70 -10.76 10.36 2.04
CA ALA A 70 -10.77 11.15 0.80
C ALA A 70 -11.98 10.84 -0.10
N ASN A 71 -12.50 9.61 -0.05
CA ASN A 71 -13.64 9.14 -0.83
C ASN A 71 -15.00 9.22 -0.11
N GLY A 72 -15.07 9.91 1.04
CA GLY A 72 -16.32 9.99 1.82
C GLY A 72 -16.84 8.62 2.24
N TYR A 73 -15.94 7.65 2.43
CA TYR A 73 -16.23 6.24 2.72
C TYR A 73 -17.14 5.55 1.69
N TRP A 74 -17.20 6.06 0.46
CA TRP A 74 -18.09 5.56 -0.59
C TRP A 74 -19.56 5.50 -0.16
N ARG A 75 -19.97 6.37 0.77
CA ARG A 75 -21.37 6.48 1.20
C ARG A 75 -22.15 7.23 0.11
N GLY A 76 -22.66 6.48 -0.86
CA GLY A 76 -23.46 6.97 -2.00
C GLY A 76 -24.20 5.83 -2.66
#